data_AF-A0A1F7SK97-F1
#
_entry.id   AF-A0A1F7SK97-F1
#
_cell.length_a   1.000
_cell.length_b   1.000
_cell.length_c   1.000
_cell.angle_alpha   90.00
_cell.angle_beta   90.00
_cell.angle_gamma   90.00
#
_symmetry.space_group_name_H-M   'P 1'
#
loop_
_entity.id
_entity.type
_entity.pdbx_description
1 polymer ?
#
loop_
_entity_poly.entity_id
_entity_poly.type
_entity_poly.pdbx_seq_one_letter_code
_entity_poly.pdbx_strand_id
1 'polypeptide(L)'
;MSFKEQIIISNQGAALIASLVILIVLTLFATLAITINIVELKVSDNHEEANKAFYGAESGIQHALAQLKTTTMSWTNSNASFTSLLSGATSLNPWVSFLSSGNYVIKIKDDNDEAGTPDPAVDTNRRIYIRSESSTLFGAKKVIEVLVEGYMPEDVSVWNNAIFSGSGQAGKMVKGKVIISGSVHLLGENASGVQTVGYADTAVDLEILEMGGKARIGNNYDGLVSGLLDKIPDLATSPQSLNSVLRIKHGKVSLEGDSKIGSPEATTAYKDTMDGVYITDGYVNPNDVNQVFTDKSGVYNDTIPVSYQSQIKMPSLSDQISSGVSYENWLTTNSLHIPSLDIDFTNGAASTLSAKKSEIESKYSGTTVSANTSTGDFTITRTDSNGNQHLMSWTNSSKTLQVKGIVTVDGNLDIGNGTDGAIVTYITDPTTINGTTTVGSTIFANSDLTGGSGKVKVHNSVMPSGSKSFATSGGETLGFVAKDKIEIALKDSDSDLTVAAAFFAENEIVSAKKNDVAGTFVSNYINLGIKSPTLFQVPALANNLPPGLPGSTKTVIPQPPKIISWREVQ
;
A
#
# COMPACT_ATOMS: atom_id res chain seq x y z
N MET A 1 11.78 94.60 68.93
CA MET A 1 12.04 93.53 67.96
C MET A 1 12.21 94.19 66.61
N SER A 2 13.38 94.06 66.00
CA SER A 2 13.77 94.80 64.80
C SER A 2 13.07 94.22 63.57
N PHE A 3 12.71 95.05 62.57
CA PHE A 3 12.13 94.63 61.29
C PHE A 3 12.99 93.57 60.55
N LYS A 4 14.28 93.46 60.92
CA LYS A 4 15.21 92.41 60.49
C LYS A 4 14.84 91.01 60.98
N GLU A 5 14.16 90.88 62.13
CA GLU A 5 13.83 89.58 62.74
C GLU A 5 12.52 88.99 62.17
N GLN A 6 11.60 89.81 61.64
CA GLN A 6 10.35 89.32 61.02
C GLN A 6 10.53 88.78 59.59
N ILE A 7 11.55 89.25 58.86
CA ILE A 7 11.84 88.73 57.51
C ILE A 7 12.48 87.34 57.56
N ILE A 8 13.22 87.01 58.63
CA ILE A 8 13.87 85.70 58.81
C ILE A 8 12.86 84.62 59.28
N ILE A 9 11.66 85.00 59.74
CA ILE A 9 10.61 84.08 60.23
C ILE A 9 9.41 83.99 59.23
N SER A 10 9.46 84.68 58.09
CA SER A 10 8.38 84.61 57.09
C SER A 10 8.49 83.34 56.23
N ASN A 11 7.82 82.27 56.66
CA ASN A 11 7.71 80.98 55.95
C ASN A 11 6.91 81.03 54.64
N GLN A 12 6.36 82.18 54.24
CA GLN A 12 5.54 82.30 53.03
C GLN A 12 6.38 82.17 51.73
N GLY A 13 7.64 82.61 51.72
CA GLY A 13 8.55 82.42 50.59
C GLY A 13 9.10 80.99 50.47
N ALA A 14 9.36 80.34 51.60
CA ALA A 14 9.83 78.94 51.66
C ALA A 14 8.75 77.95 51.20
N ALA A 15 7.47 78.21 51.52
CA ALA A 15 6.34 77.41 51.06
C ALA A 15 6.19 77.42 49.53
N LEU A 16 6.40 78.59 48.89
CA LEU A 16 6.36 78.71 47.43
C LEU A 16 7.49 77.89 46.78
N ILE A 17 8.71 78.00 47.29
CA ILE A 17 9.87 77.24 46.77
C ILE A 17 9.66 75.73 46.97
N ALA A 18 9.21 75.31 48.15
CA ALA A 18 8.91 73.89 48.42
C ALA A 18 7.80 73.36 47.50
N SER A 19 6.72 74.14 47.29
CA SER A 19 5.64 73.77 46.37
C SER A 19 6.13 73.64 44.92
N LEU A 20 7.03 74.52 44.48
CA LEU A 20 7.62 74.50 43.14
C LEU A 20 8.53 73.28 42.94
N VAL A 21 9.36 72.96 43.94
CA VAL A 21 10.22 71.78 43.92
C VAL A 21 9.37 70.50 43.88
N ILE A 22 8.30 70.43 44.68
CA ILE A 22 7.35 69.31 44.66
C ILE A 22 6.67 69.18 43.29
N LEU A 23 6.27 70.31 42.68
CA LEU A 23 5.67 70.33 41.34
C LEU A 23 6.64 69.83 40.27
N ILE A 24 7.91 70.25 40.32
CA ILE A 24 8.95 69.79 39.41
C ILE A 24 9.17 68.28 39.54
N VAL A 25 9.25 67.78 40.78
CA VAL A 25 9.40 66.35 41.06
C VAL A 25 8.19 65.56 40.56
N LEU A 26 6.97 66.04 40.79
CA LEU A 26 5.74 65.43 40.28
C LEU A 26 5.69 65.39 38.75
N THR A 27 6.10 66.48 38.09
CA THR A 27 6.18 66.50 36.61
C THR A 27 7.22 65.51 36.08
N LEU A 28 8.36 65.34 36.75
CA LEU A 28 9.37 64.33 36.39
C LEU A 28 8.83 62.91 36.54
N PHE A 29 8.08 62.63 37.62
CA PHE A 29 7.43 61.33 37.77
C PHE A 29 6.35 61.08 36.71
N ALA A 30 5.55 62.10 36.39
CA ALA A 30 4.52 62.00 35.36
C ALA A 30 5.11 61.74 33.96
N THR A 31 6.20 62.42 33.58
CA THR A 31 6.85 62.19 32.29
C THR A 31 7.50 60.81 32.20
N LEU A 32 8.11 60.33 33.29
CA LEU A 32 8.64 58.96 33.35
C LEU A 32 7.52 57.92 33.21
N ALA A 33 6.41 58.07 33.92
CA ALA A 33 5.27 57.18 33.83
C ALA A 33 4.67 57.15 32.41
N ILE A 34 4.50 58.30 31.76
CA ILE A 34 4.01 58.38 30.38
C ILE A 34 4.99 57.70 29.42
N THR A 35 6.30 57.91 29.60
CA THR A 35 7.33 57.30 28.74
C THR A 35 7.32 55.77 28.85
N ILE A 36 7.19 55.23 30.07
CA ILE A 36 7.06 53.78 30.30
C ILE A 36 5.83 53.24 29.58
N ASN A 37 4.66 53.88 29.74
CA ASN A 37 3.43 53.46 29.05
C ASN A 37 3.57 53.49 27.52
N ILE A 38 4.20 54.52 26.94
CA ILE A 38 4.43 54.60 25.49
C ILE A 38 5.36 53.48 25.02
N VAL A 39 6.40 53.16 25.79
CA VAL A 39 7.31 52.06 25.46
C VAL A 39 6.59 50.73 25.56
N GLU A 40 5.81 50.49 26.61
CA GLU A 40 5.03 49.27 26.78
C GLU A 40 4.00 49.07 25.66
N LEU A 41 3.29 50.13 25.26
CA LEU A 41 2.37 50.09 24.12
C LEU A 41 3.10 49.75 22.83
N LYS A 42 4.25 50.37 22.54
CA LYS A 42 5.04 50.04 21.35
C LYS A 42 5.58 48.61 21.35
N VAL A 43 6.02 48.12 22.50
CA VAL A 43 6.47 46.73 22.66
C VAL A 43 5.31 45.78 22.44
N SER A 44 4.13 46.09 22.98
CA SER A 44 2.90 45.32 22.78
C SER A 44 2.48 45.30 21.32
N ASP A 45 2.42 46.45 20.65
CA ASP A 45 2.05 46.56 19.23
C ASP A 45 3.03 45.78 18.35
N ASN A 46 4.34 45.90 18.61
CA ASN A 46 5.36 45.15 17.89
C ASN A 46 5.20 43.64 18.11
N HIS A 47 4.88 43.21 19.33
CA HIS A 47 4.66 41.81 19.65
C HIS A 47 3.39 41.27 18.96
N GLU A 48 2.30 42.04 18.96
CA GLU A 48 1.06 41.69 18.26
C GLU A 48 1.28 41.58 16.75
N GLU A 49 1.95 42.56 16.14
CA GLU A 49 2.25 42.56 14.70
C GLU A 49 3.21 41.43 14.31
N ALA A 50 4.21 41.13 15.15
CA ALA A 50 5.09 39.98 14.95
C ALA A 50 4.30 38.65 15.01
N ASN A 51 3.33 38.52 15.92
CA ASN A 51 2.47 37.33 16.01
C ASN A 51 1.55 37.21 14.79
N LYS A 52 0.97 38.31 14.31
CA LYS A 52 0.16 38.31 13.08
C LYS A 52 0.97 37.85 11.87
N ALA A 53 2.19 38.38 11.71
CA ALA A 53 3.10 37.93 10.66
C ALA A 53 3.45 36.44 10.79
N PHE A 54 3.68 35.97 12.02
CA PHE A 54 4.00 34.57 12.28
C PHE A 54 2.84 33.64 11.88
N TYR A 55 1.63 33.94 12.32
CA TYR A 55 0.44 33.18 11.93
C TYR A 55 0.16 33.25 10.42
N GLY A 56 0.47 34.37 9.77
CA GLY A 56 0.42 34.49 8.32
C GLY A 56 1.39 33.55 7.62
N ALA A 57 2.63 33.46 8.09
CA ALA A 57 3.63 32.54 7.54
C ALA A 57 3.26 31.07 7.80
N GLU A 58 2.74 30.75 8.99
CA GLU A 58 2.30 29.40 9.34
C GLU A 58 1.10 28.97 8.48
N SER A 59 0.14 29.86 8.27
CA SER A 59 -0.99 29.63 7.36
C SER A 59 -0.52 29.37 5.92
N GLY A 60 0.54 30.07 5.48
CA GLY A 60 1.16 29.83 4.19
C GLY A 60 1.79 28.44 4.08
N ILE A 61 2.47 27.97 5.13
CA ILE A 61 2.99 26.58 5.17
C ILE A 61 1.85 25.57 5.09
N GLN A 62 0.78 25.73 5.87
CA GLN A 62 -0.37 24.81 5.83
C GLN A 62 -1.04 24.78 4.45
N HIS A 63 -1.20 25.93 3.81
CA HIS A 63 -1.72 26.01 2.44
C HIS A 63 -0.80 25.30 1.43
N ALA A 64 0.52 25.47 1.56
CA ALA A 64 1.48 24.79 0.72
C ALA A 64 1.40 23.26 0.86
N LEU A 65 1.33 22.75 2.10
CA LEU A 65 1.21 21.32 2.37
C LEU A 65 -0.09 20.73 1.78
N ALA A 66 -1.20 21.47 1.87
CA ALA A 66 -2.47 21.06 1.29
C ALA A 66 -2.41 20.95 -0.25
N GLN A 67 -1.76 21.90 -0.93
CA GLN A 67 -1.55 21.86 -2.38
C GLN A 67 -0.55 20.78 -2.80
N LEU A 68 0.46 20.49 -1.98
CA LEU A 68 1.38 19.40 -2.24
C LEU A 68 0.68 18.04 -2.13
N LYS A 69 -0.27 17.86 -1.20
CA LYS A 69 -1.07 16.63 -1.09
C LYS A 69 -1.84 16.30 -2.39
N THR A 70 -2.35 17.29 -3.11
CA THR A 70 -3.02 17.06 -4.40
C THR A 70 -2.03 16.81 -5.53
N THR A 71 -0.81 17.35 -5.41
CA THR A 71 0.22 17.28 -6.46
C THR A 71 1.11 16.02 -6.34
N THR A 72 1.21 15.40 -5.17
CA THR A 72 1.98 14.16 -4.93
C THR A 72 1.47 12.96 -5.73
N MET A 73 0.20 12.96 -6.19
CA MET A 73 -0.30 11.94 -7.15
C MET A 73 0.51 11.93 -8.46
N SER A 74 1.06 13.07 -8.86
CA SER A 74 1.84 13.23 -10.10
C SER A 74 3.31 12.86 -9.92
N TRP A 75 3.84 12.78 -8.69
CA TRP A 75 5.23 12.35 -8.40
C TRP A 75 5.51 10.86 -8.71
N THR A 76 4.51 10.13 -9.17
CA THR A 76 4.50 8.67 -9.20
C THR A 76 5.27 8.02 -10.34
N ASN A 77 5.39 8.64 -11.52
CA ASN A 77 5.81 7.89 -12.71
C ASN A 77 6.97 8.46 -13.53
N SER A 78 7.60 9.56 -13.10
CA SER A 78 8.86 10.07 -13.65
C SER A 78 9.21 11.35 -12.89
N ASN A 79 10.50 11.69 -12.82
CA ASN A 79 10.95 12.98 -12.29
C ASN A 79 10.26 14.19 -12.97
N ALA A 80 9.56 13.99 -14.09
CA ALA A 80 8.78 14.98 -14.84
C ALA A 80 7.80 15.84 -14.01
N SER A 81 7.12 15.31 -12.99
CA SER A 81 6.16 16.10 -12.21
C SER A 81 6.83 16.91 -11.09
N PHE A 82 7.87 16.36 -10.48
CA PHE A 82 8.69 17.07 -9.50
C PHE A 82 9.51 18.18 -10.14
N THR A 83 10.19 17.86 -11.25
CA THR A 83 10.89 18.83 -12.10
C THR A 83 9.96 19.91 -12.63
N SER A 84 8.68 19.59 -12.92
CA SER A 84 7.69 20.60 -13.30
C SER A 84 7.36 21.58 -12.17
N LEU A 85 7.24 21.13 -10.90
CA LEU A 85 7.05 22.04 -9.76
C LEU A 85 8.25 22.98 -9.57
N LEU A 86 9.44 22.45 -9.79
CA LEU A 86 10.70 23.19 -9.69
C LEU A 86 11.09 23.85 -11.02
N SER A 87 10.17 23.91 -11.99
CA SER A 87 10.47 24.53 -13.28
C SER A 87 10.81 26.01 -13.10
N GLY A 88 11.98 26.42 -13.61
CA GLY A 88 12.53 27.75 -13.41
C GLY A 88 13.49 27.89 -12.22
N ALA A 89 13.69 26.83 -11.42
CA ALA A 89 14.82 26.76 -10.50
C ALA A 89 16.14 26.78 -11.31
N THR A 90 17.10 27.58 -10.87
CA THR A 90 18.45 27.62 -11.45
C THR A 90 19.49 27.58 -10.34
N SER A 91 20.73 27.26 -10.66
CA SER A 91 21.84 27.34 -9.68
C SER A 91 22.02 28.73 -9.05
N LEU A 92 21.59 29.80 -9.75
CA LEU A 92 21.65 31.18 -9.27
C LEU A 92 20.42 31.62 -8.48
N ASN A 93 19.25 31.03 -8.78
CA ASN A 93 18.02 31.24 -8.02
C ASN A 93 17.31 29.89 -7.82
N PRO A 94 17.64 29.19 -6.72
CA PRO A 94 17.07 27.86 -6.46
C PRO A 94 15.62 27.92 -5.97
N TRP A 95 15.13 29.10 -5.59
CA TRP A 95 13.77 29.29 -5.08
C TRP A 95 12.79 29.62 -6.19
N VAL A 96 11.78 28.79 -6.36
CA VAL A 96 10.69 28.98 -7.31
C VAL A 96 9.44 29.46 -6.57
N SER A 97 8.72 30.41 -7.14
CA SER A 97 7.44 30.86 -6.58
C SER A 97 6.39 29.77 -6.76
N PHE A 98 5.73 29.38 -5.68
CA PHE A 98 4.75 28.28 -5.71
C PHE A 98 3.32 28.81 -5.56
N LEU A 99 3.05 29.54 -4.48
CA LEU A 99 1.72 30.06 -4.15
C LEU A 99 1.86 31.44 -3.55
N SER A 100 0.80 32.24 -3.64
CA SER A 100 0.68 33.47 -2.89
C SER A 100 -0.75 33.72 -2.46
N SER A 101 -0.90 34.42 -1.36
CA SER A 101 -2.16 34.99 -0.88
C SER A 101 -1.83 36.38 -0.34
N GLY A 102 -2.81 37.28 -0.21
CA GLY A 102 -2.57 38.69 0.12
C GLY A 102 -1.65 38.95 1.34
N ASN A 103 -1.54 37.98 2.26
CA ASN A 103 -0.74 38.08 3.48
C ASN A 103 0.56 37.27 3.48
N TYR A 104 0.80 36.40 2.49
CA TYR A 104 2.01 35.56 2.44
C TYR A 104 2.40 35.13 1.02
N VAL A 105 3.68 34.90 0.80
CA VAL A 105 4.25 34.33 -0.42
C VAL A 105 4.97 33.03 -0.08
N ILE A 106 4.73 32.00 -0.87
CA ILE A 106 5.32 30.67 -0.70
C ILE A 106 6.27 30.39 -1.85
N LYS A 107 7.48 29.97 -1.50
CA LYS A 107 8.51 29.54 -2.44
C LYS A 107 8.96 28.12 -2.10
N ILE A 108 9.40 27.37 -3.09
CA ILE A 108 9.94 26.02 -2.92
C ILE A 108 11.34 25.93 -3.54
N LYS A 109 12.17 25.03 -3.01
CA LYS A 109 13.44 24.63 -3.61
C LYS A 109 13.71 23.16 -3.31
N ASP A 110 14.49 22.53 -4.17
CA ASP A 110 15.11 21.24 -3.92
C ASP A 110 16.09 21.32 -2.72
N ASP A 111 16.31 20.20 -2.02
CA ASP A 111 17.30 20.10 -0.95
C ASP A 111 18.74 19.90 -1.46
N ASN A 112 18.90 19.52 -2.74
CA ASN A 112 20.16 19.40 -3.47
C ASN A 112 21.19 18.48 -2.79
N ASP A 113 20.75 17.41 -2.13
CA ASP A 113 21.68 16.52 -1.42
C ASP A 113 22.38 15.50 -2.36
N GLU A 114 21.89 15.33 -3.58
CA GLU A 114 22.48 14.46 -4.60
C GLU A 114 23.46 15.20 -5.54
N ALA A 115 24.76 14.93 -5.32
CA ALA A 115 25.85 15.15 -6.27
C ALA A 115 25.94 16.54 -6.96
N GLY A 116 25.89 17.63 -6.19
CA GLY A 116 26.57 18.89 -6.54
C GLY A 116 26.05 19.66 -7.76
N THR A 117 24.94 19.23 -8.36
CA THR A 117 24.19 19.99 -9.37
C THR A 117 22.80 20.25 -8.83
N PRO A 118 22.34 21.52 -8.80
CA PRO A 118 20.96 21.88 -8.45
C PRO A 118 20.03 21.54 -9.63
N ASP A 119 20.00 20.26 -10.01
CA ASP A 119 19.11 19.74 -11.02
C ASP A 119 17.98 18.95 -10.33
N PRO A 120 16.77 19.52 -10.26
CA PRO A 120 15.62 18.84 -9.67
C PRO A 120 15.22 17.57 -10.45
N ALA A 121 15.85 17.27 -11.59
CA ALA A 121 15.67 16.03 -12.33
C ALA A 121 16.52 14.86 -11.81
N VAL A 122 17.36 15.07 -10.80
CA VAL A 122 18.27 14.06 -10.22
C VAL A 122 17.93 13.75 -8.75
N ASP A 123 16.95 14.41 -8.15
CA ASP A 123 16.50 14.13 -6.79
C ASP A 123 15.98 12.68 -6.66
N THR A 124 16.58 11.94 -5.73
CA THR A 124 16.24 10.55 -5.39
C THR A 124 15.50 10.42 -4.06
N ASN A 125 15.64 11.41 -3.18
CA ASN A 125 15.10 11.43 -1.83
C ASN A 125 13.70 12.08 -1.75
N ARG A 126 13.32 12.86 -2.78
CA ARG A 126 12.06 13.60 -2.94
C ARG A 126 11.78 14.63 -1.86
N ARG A 127 12.79 15.42 -1.50
CA ARG A 127 12.71 16.42 -0.44
C ARG A 127 12.77 17.82 -0.98
N ILE A 128 11.91 18.68 -0.45
CA ILE A 128 11.90 20.10 -0.79
C ILE A 128 11.84 20.96 0.45
N TYR A 129 12.49 22.11 0.37
CA TYR A 129 12.23 23.18 1.30
C TYR A 129 11.05 24.01 0.81
N ILE A 130 10.11 24.28 1.72
CA ILE A 130 9.05 25.25 1.53
C ILE A 130 9.36 26.44 2.42
N ARG A 131 9.37 27.64 1.85
CA ARG A 131 9.52 28.90 2.56
C ARG A 131 8.25 29.71 2.42
N SER A 132 7.63 30.07 3.54
CA SER A 132 6.54 31.06 3.58
C SER A 132 7.05 32.36 4.19
N GLU A 133 6.91 33.45 3.43
CA GLU A 133 7.21 34.81 3.88
C GLU A 133 5.89 35.56 4.06
N SER A 134 5.61 36.04 5.27
CA SER A 134 4.44 36.86 5.57
C SER A 134 4.84 38.24 6.05
N SER A 135 4.07 39.25 5.64
CA SER A 135 4.26 40.64 6.01
C SER A 135 2.92 41.25 6.40
N THR A 136 2.90 42.02 7.49
CA THR A 136 1.71 42.80 7.89
C THR A 136 1.73 44.20 7.27
N LEU A 137 0.59 44.88 7.31
CA LEU A 137 0.44 46.26 6.82
C LEU A 137 1.37 47.26 7.52
N PHE A 138 1.76 46.96 8.76
CA PHE A 138 2.64 47.81 9.58
C PHE A 138 4.12 47.38 9.52
N GLY A 139 4.48 46.49 8.60
CA GLY A 139 5.87 46.17 8.27
C GLY A 139 6.50 45.06 9.09
N ALA A 140 5.76 44.38 9.98
CA ALA A 140 6.27 43.17 10.62
C ALA A 140 6.40 42.06 9.56
N LYS A 141 7.57 41.42 9.51
CA LYS A 141 7.86 40.31 8.59
C LYS A 141 8.26 39.08 9.38
N LYS A 142 7.70 37.93 9.01
CA LYS A 142 8.09 36.61 9.52
C LYS A 142 8.28 35.65 8.37
N VAL A 143 9.27 34.78 8.50
CA VAL A 143 9.63 33.79 7.50
C VAL A 143 9.73 32.44 8.19
N ILE A 144 8.97 31.47 7.69
CA ILE A 144 9.05 30.07 8.14
C ILE A 144 9.57 29.23 7.00
N GLU A 145 10.48 28.32 7.30
CA GLU A 145 10.99 27.34 6.37
C GLU A 145 10.82 25.93 6.92
N VAL A 146 10.28 25.03 6.10
CA VAL A 146 10.10 23.62 6.43
C VAL A 146 10.77 22.75 5.37
N LEU A 147 11.46 21.70 5.81
CA LEU A 147 11.89 20.63 4.92
C LEU A 147 10.77 19.59 4.91
N VAL A 148 10.26 19.28 3.73
CA VAL A 148 9.26 18.24 3.56
C VAL A 148 9.79 17.13 2.67
N GLU A 149 9.33 15.92 2.94
CA GLU A 149 9.57 14.73 2.12
C GLU A 149 8.22 14.28 1.59
N GLY A 150 8.08 14.18 0.27
CA GLY A 150 6.80 13.74 -0.28
C GLY A 150 6.56 12.26 -0.06
N TYR A 151 5.58 11.99 0.79
CA TYR A 151 4.52 11.00 0.58
C TYR A 151 4.38 10.43 -0.84
N MET A 152 4.94 9.25 -1.15
CA MET A 152 4.41 8.47 -2.28
C MET A 152 2.94 8.15 -2.02
N PRO A 153 2.06 8.27 -3.04
CA PRO A 153 0.70 7.77 -2.93
C PRO A 153 0.71 6.32 -2.45
N GLU A 154 -0.12 6.04 -1.47
CA GLU A 154 -0.25 4.72 -0.91
C GLU A 154 -1.08 3.87 -1.86
N ASP A 155 -0.47 2.83 -2.42
CA ASP A 155 -1.17 1.84 -3.24
C ASP A 155 -1.98 0.92 -2.32
N VAL A 156 -3.30 1.11 -2.35
CA VAL A 156 -4.29 0.32 -1.61
C VAL A 156 -5.03 -0.66 -2.54
N SER A 157 -4.47 -0.94 -3.71
CA SER A 157 -4.99 -1.99 -4.59
C SER A 157 -4.95 -3.36 -3.92
N VAL A 158 -5.79 -4.26 -4.42
CA VAL A 158 -5.92 -5.61 -3.86
C VAL A 158 -4.60 -6.38 -3.86
N TRP A 159 -3.73 -6.09 -4.83
CA TRP A 159 -2.46 -6.78 -5.04
C TRP A 159 -1.30 -6.26 -4.20
N ASN A 160 -1.44 -5.12 -3.50
CA ASN A 160 -0.43 -4.63 -2.56
C ASN A 160 -0.69 -5.10 -1.13
N ASN A 161 -1.13 -6.35 -0.96
CA ASN A 161 -1.39 -6.98 0.33
C ASN A 161 -0.93 -8.44 0.29
N ALA A 162 -0.64 -9.06 1.45
CA ALA A 162 -0.61 -10.51 1.56
C ALA A 162 -2.03 -11.08 1.36
N ILE A 163 -3.02 -10.44 1.99
CA ILE A 163 -4.43 -10.83 1.94
C ILE A 163 -5.29 -9.61 1.62
N PHE A 164 -6.13 -9.75 0.61
CA PHE A 164 -7.26 -8.86 0.36
C PHE A 164 -8.56 -9.69 0.35
N SER A 165 -9.54 -9.29 1.16
CA SER A 165 -10.80 -10.02 1.25
C SER A 165 -12.03 -9.14 1.29
N GLY A 166 -13.10 -9.63 0.64
CA GLY A 166 -14.36 -8.94 0.41
C GLY A 166 -15.41 -9.19 1.49
N SER A 167 -16.40 -10.03 1.18
CA SER A 167 -17.61 -10.20 2.00
C SER A 167 -17.53 -11.25 3.10
N GLY A 168 -16.56 -12.16 3.02
CA GLY A 168 -16.48 -13.34 3.88
C GLY A 168 -17.52 -14.41 3.56
N GLN A 169 -17.44 -15.53 4.29
CA GLN A 169 -18.45 -16.59 4.29
C GLN A 169 -18.64 -17.11 5.71
N ALA A 170 -19.88 -17.43 6.09
CA ALA A 170 -20.24 -17.97 7.41
C ALA A 170 -19.76 -17.09 8.60
N GLY A 171 -19.81 -15.76 8.46
CA GLY A 171 -19.44 -14.82 9.51
C GLY A 171 -17.94 -14.59 9.69
N LYS A 172 -17.08 -15.25 8.90
CA LYS A 172 -15.62 -15.08 8.92
C LYS A 172 -15.09 -14.65 7.56
N MET A 173 -14.00 -13.89 7.54
CA MET A 173 -13.27 -13.54 6.32
C MET A 173 -11.94 -14.26 6.23
N VAL A 174 -11.24 -14.35 7.37
CA VAL A 174 -10.00 -15.11 7.51
C VAL A 174 -10.14 -16.02 8.72
N LYS A 175 -9.96 -17.32 8.49
CA LYS A 175 -9.98 -18.34 9.54
C LYS A 175 -8.67 -19.12 9.56
N GLY A 176 -8.09 -19.31 10.75
CA GLY A 176 -7.08 -20.32 10.97
C GLY A 176 -5.90 -19.87 11.82
N LYS A 177 -5.07 -20.84 12.19
CA LYS A 177 -3.78 -20.57 12.84
C LYS A 177 -2.78 -20.34 11.73
N VAL A 178 -2.40 -19.10 11.46
CA VAL A 178 -1.54 -18.75 10.31
C VAL A 178 -0.47 -17.73 10.70
N ILE A 179 0.65 -17.80 10.00
CA ILE A 179 1.65 -16.75 10.01
C ILE A 179 1.52 -15.98 8.70
N ILE A 180 1.18 -14.70 8.78
CA ILE A 180 1.12 -13.78 7.65
C ILE A 180 2.24 -12.78 7.83
N SER A 181 3.03 -12.52 6.81
CA SER A 181 4.02 -11.44 6.77
C SER A 181 3.65 -10.52 5.63
N GLY A 182 3.13 -9.34 5.93
CA GLY A 182 2.60 -8.42 4.94
C GLY A 182 1.30 -7.73 5.37
N SER A 183 0.85 -6.80 4.53
CA SER A 183 -0.41 -6.08 4.72
C SER A 183 -1.63 -6.98 4.57
N VAL A 184 -2.67 -6.70 5.35
CA VAL A 184 -3.94 -7.42 5.32
C VAL A 184 -5.05 -6.39 5.21
N HIS A 185 -5.93 -6.53 4.22
CA HIS A 185 -7.02 -5.60 3.98
C HIS A 185 -8.35 -6.36 3.87
N LEU A 186 -9.23 -6.16 4.85
CA LEU A 186 -10.54 -6.80 4.94
C LEU A 186 -11.65 -5.75 4.83
N LEU A 187 -12.58 -5.94 3.88
CA LEU A 187 -13.69 -5.02 3.67
C LEU A 187 -14.89 -5.29 4.59
N GLY A 188 -15.33 -6.55 4.69
CA GLY A 188 -16.59 -6.89 5.38
C GLY A 188 -17.84 -6.42 4.62
N GLU A 189 -17.72 -6.28 3.30
CA GLU A 189 -18.76 -5.81 2.39
C GLU A 189 -18.83 -6.70 1.14
N ASN A 190 -20.01 -6.77 0.53
CA ASN A 190 -20.15 -7.37 -0.80
C ASN A 190 -19.64 -6.45 -1.92
N ALA A 191 -19.65 -6.94 -3.15
CA ALA A 191 -19.23 -6.20 -4.34
C ALA A 191 -20.01 -4.89 -4.58
N SER A 192 -21.18 -4.72 -3.94
CA SER A 192 -21.97 -3.48 -3.98
C SER A 192 -21.63 -2.49 -2.86
N GLY A 193 -20.64 -2.79 -2.01
CA GLY A 193 -20.27 -1.99 -0.85
C GLY A 193 -21.27 -2.05 0.30
N VAL A 194 -22.18 -3.04 0.28
CA VAL A 194 -23.10 -3.27 1.39
C VAL A 194 -22.39 -4.13 2.41
N GLN A 195 -22.32 -3.65 3.65
CA GLN A 195 -21.80 -4.39 4.78
C GLN A 195 -22.50 -5.74 4.91
N THR A 196 -21.74 -6.83 4.77
CA THR A 196 -22.24 -8.21 4.86
C THR A 196 -22.02 -8.83 6.22
N VAL A 197 -21.14 -8.23 7.03
CA VAL A 197 -20.86 -8.68 8.40
C VAL A 197 -21.51 -7.72 9.39
N GLY A 198 -22.35 -8.23 10.29
CA GLY A 198 -23.07 -7.42 11.28
C GLY A 198 -24.50 -7.02 10.89
N TYR A 199 -25.02 -7.48 9.75
CA TYR A 199 -26.41 -7.23 9.31
C TYR A 199 -27.34 -8.42 9.57
N ALA A 200 -27.50 -8.80 10.83
CA ALA A 200 -28.69 -9.49 11.30
C ALA A 200 -28.92 -9.17 12.79
N ASP A 201 -30.15 -8.81 13.11
CA ASP A 201 -30.78 -8.48 14.41
C ASP A 201 -30.63 -9.56 15.53
N THR A 202 -29.63 -10.43 15.43
CA THR A 202 -29.38 -11.52 16.36
C THR A 202 -27.88 -11.83 16.44
N ALA A 203 -27.06 -10.94 17.02
CA ALA A 203 -25.72 -11.27 17.54
C ALA A 203 -24.87 -12.25 16.68
N VAL A 204 -24.94 -12.15 15.35
CA VAL A 204 -24.13 -13.01 14.46
C VAL A 204 -22.76 -12.38 14.41
N ASP A 205 -21.75 -13.15 14.80
CA ASP A 205 -20.44 -12.70 15.21
C ASP A 205 -19.85 -11.62 14.31
N LEU A 206 -19.58 -10.45 14.90
CA LEU A 206 -18.85 -9.37 14.25
C LEU A 206 -17.39 -9.76 13.95
N GLU A 207 -16.92 -10.88 14.47
CA GLU A 207 -15.53 -11.30 14.41
C GLU A 207 -15.18 -11.84 13.02
N ILE A 208 -14.43 -11.07 12.22
CA ILE A 208 -14.06 -11.43 10.84
C ILE A 208 -12.68 -12.07 10.71
N LEU A 209 -11.80 -11.80 11.69
CA LEU A 209 -10.43 -12.25 11.74
C LEU A 209 -10.23 -12.94 13.08
N GLU A 210 -10.13 -14.27 13.02
CA GLU A 210 -9.84 -15.12 14.16
C GLU A 210 -8.37 -15.55 14.09
N MET A 211 -7.57 -15.15 15.06
CA MET A 211 -6.18 -15.58 15.19
C MET A 211 -5.99 -16.30 16.52
N GLY A 212 -5.62 -17.58 16.46
CA GLY A 212 -5.41 -18.41 17.64
C GLY A 212 -4.02 -19.03 17.72
N GLY A 213 -3.60 -19.39 18.94
CA GLY A 213 -2.36 -20.14 19.18
C GLY A 213 -1.13 -19.26 18.98
N LYS A 214 -0.30 -19.57 17.97
CA LYS A 214 0.91 -18.79 17.62
C LYS A 214 0.77 -18.03 16.30
N ALA A 215 -0.47 -17.78 15.89
CA ALA A 215 -0.74 -17.01 14.67
C ALA A 215 -0.13 -15.61 14.77
N ARG A 216 0.41 -15.09 13.66
CA ARG A 216 0.96 -13.73 13.65
C ARG A 216 0.70 -13.01 12.34
N ILE A 217 0.57 -11.68 12.41
CA ILE A 217 0.73 -10.80 11.25
C ILE A 217 2.04 -10.03 11.48
N GLY A 218 3.01 -10.15 10.59
CA GLY A 218 4.35 -9.58 10.74
C GLY A 218 4.71 -8.60 9.62
N ASN A 219 5.82 -7.88 9.82
CA ASN A 219 6.28 -6.81 8.94
C ASN A 219 7.58 -7.11 8.18
N ASN A 220 8.02 -8.36 8.16
CA ASN A 220 9.28 -8.75 7.55
C ASN A 220 9.26 -10.22 7.08
N TYR A 221 10.33 -10.65 6.42
CA TYR A 221 10.50 -12.03 5.95
C TYR A 221 11.07 -12.97 7.02
N ASP A 222 10.99 -12.64 8.31
CA ASP A 222 11.36 -13.58 9.37
C ASP A 222 10.55 -14.88 9.24
N GLY A 223 11.21 -16.03 9.36
CA GLY A 223 10.63 -17.35 9.18
C GLY A 223 10.40 -17.79 7.73
N LEU A 224 10.75 -16.99 6.71
CA LEU A 224 10.68 -17.39 5.31
C LEU A 224 11.76 -18.43 4.97
N VAL A 225 11.37 -19.53 4.34
CA VAL A 225 12.31 -20.59 3.92
C VAL A 225 13.26 -20.08 2.83
N SER A 226 14.55 -20.44 2.92
CA SER A 226 15.60 -19.93 2.04
C SER A 226 15.33 -20.17 0.55
N GLY A 227 14.81 -21.35 0.21
CA GLY A 227 14.45 -21.69 -1.18
C GLY A 227 13.36 -20.79 -1.77
N LEU A 228 12.48 -20.20 -0.94
CA LEU A 228 11.47 -19.23 -1.36
C LEU A 228 12.04 -17.80 -1.32
N LEU A 229 12.85 -17.48 -0.32
CA LEU A 229 13.58 -16.21 -0.23
C LEU A 229 14.47 -15.96 -1.45
N ASP A 230 15.13 -17.00 -1.99
CA ASP A 230 15.98 -16.91 -3.18
C ASP A 230 15.21 -16.63 -4.47
N LYS A 231 13.88 -16.76 -4.46
CA LYS A 231 13.01 -16.51 -5.61
C LYS A 231 12.36 -15.13 -5.62
N ILE A 232 12.28 -14.46 -4.47
CA ILE A 232 11.60 -13.18 -4.33
C ILE A 232 12.58 -12.01 -4.13
N PRO A 233 12.21 -10.77 -4.52
CA PRO A 233 13.07 -9.60 -4.36
C PRO A 233 13.40 -9.31 -2.90
N ASP A 234 14.59 -8.77 -2.67
CA ASP A 234 15.00 -8.30 -1.35
C ASP A 234 14.24 -7.03 -0.94
N LEU A 235 14.08 -6.85 0.37
CA LEU A 235 13.49 -5.62 0.92
C LEU A 235 14.52 -4.49 0.83
N ALA A 236 14.11 -3.39 0.20
CA ALA A 236 14.99 -2.24 -0.07
C ALA A 236 15.17 -1.29 1.12
N THR A 237 14.46 -1.52 2.23
CA THR A 237 14.46 -0.66 3.42
C THR A 237 15.53 -1.08 4.44
N SER A 238 16.01 -0.12 5.23
CA SER A 238 16.89 -0.35 6.38
C SER A 238 16.32 0.41 7.59
N PRO A 239 15.82 -0.27 8.64
CA PRO A 239 15.69 -1.73 8.76
C PRO A 239 14.75 -2.31 7.68
N GLN A 240 14.97 -3.59 7.34
CA GLN A 240 14.20 -4.31 6.34
C GLN A 240 12.74 -4.48 6.80
N SER A 241 11.82 -3.97 5.99
CA SER A 241 10.39 -3.84 6.30
C SER A 241 9.56 -4.09 5.04
N LEU A 242 8.43 -4.77 5.21
CA LEU A 242 7.38 -4.93 4.21
C LEU A 242 6.42 -3.72 4.17
N ASN A 243 6.56 -2.78 5.12
CA ASN A 243 5.67 -1.65 5.33
C ASN A 243 4.21 -2.10 5.53
N SER A 244 4.04 -3.13 6.34
CA SER A 244 2.81 -3.89 6.51
C SER A 244 1.79 -3.10 7.30
N VAL A 245 0.58 -3.05 6.78
CA VAL A 245 -0.56 -2.39 7.39
C VAL A 245 -1.73 -3.36 7.48
N LEU A 246 -2.36 -3.42 8.66
CA LEU A 246 -3.65 -4.10 8.83
C LEU A 246 -4.78 -3.07 8.67
N ARG A 247 -5.68 -3.30 7.72
CA ARG A 247 -6.87 -2.48 7.49
C ARG A 247 -8.13 -3.34 7.54
N ILE A 248 -9.06 -2.97 8.41
CA ILE A 248 -10.36 -3.63 8.55
C ILE A 248 -11.44 -2.56 8.50
N LYS A 249 -12.23 -2.57 7.41
CA LYS A 249 -13.30 -1.59 7.19
C LYS A 249 -14.53 -1.91 8.03
N HIS A 250 -14.98 -3.17 8.04
CA HIS A 250 -16.09 -3.65 8.86
C HIS A 250 -15.77 -5.03 9.47
N GLY A 251 -16.02 -5.18 10.77
CA GLY A 251 -15.77 -6.38 11.56
C GLY A 251 -14.73 -6.20 12.65
N LYS A 252 -14.78 -7.11 13.63
CA LYS A 252 -13.92 -7.20 14.81
C LYS A 252 -12.82 -8.24 14.63
N VAL A 253 -11.74 -8.05 15.38
CA VAL A 253 -10.62 -9.00 15.48
C VAL A 253 -10.65 -9.74 16.81
N SER A 254 -10.40 -11.05 16.79
CA SER A 254 -10.15 -11.84 18.00
C SER A 254 -8.71 -12.36 18.00
N LEU A 255 -8.00 -12.12 19.09
CA LEU A 255 -6.65 -12.65 19.31
C LEU A 255 -6.67 -13.59 20.52
N GLU A 256 -6.34 -14.86 20.30
CA GLU A 256 -6.36 -15.90 21.32
C GLU A 256 -5.00 -16.59 21.50
N GLY A 257 -4.68 -16.92 22.75
CA GLY A 257 -3.41 -17.56 23.10
C GLY A 257 -2.24 -16.59 22.96
N ASP A 258 -1.19 -17.01 22.24
CA ASP A 258 0.03 -16.22 22.03
C ASP A 258 0.03 -15.51 20.66
N SER A 259 -1.15 -15.32 20.03
CA SER A 259 -1.24 -14.65 18.75
C SER A 259 -0.87 -13.18 18.84
N LYS A 260 -0.25 -12.62 17.78
CA LYS A 260 0.22 -11.22 17.78
C LYS A 260 0.03 -10.53 16.43
N ILE A 261 -0.19 -9.22 16.46
CA ILE A 261 -0.11 -8.35 15.29
C ILE A 261 1.13 -7.48 15.48
N GLY A 262 2.10 -7.61 14.58
CA GLY A 262 3.47 -7.14 14.80
C GLY A 262 4.20 -7.93 15.88
N SER A 263 5.38 -7.47 16.24
CA SER A 263 6.14 -7.96 17.39
C SER A 263 6.87 -6.81 18.07
N PRO A 264 7.24 -6.96 19.37
CA PRO A 264 8.09 -5.98 20.03
C PRO A 264 9.38 -5.78 19.23
N GLU A 265 9.76 -4.52 19.03
CA GLU A 265 10.94 -4.18 18.25
C GLU A 265 12.21 -4.80 18.87
N ALA A 266 12.86 -5.69 18.13
CA ALA A 266 14.17 -6.21 18.51
C ALA A 266 15.27 -5.36 17.86
N THR A 267 16.49 -5.36 18.40
CA THR A 267 17.65 -4.65 17.82
C THR A 267 18.22 -5.43 16.61
N THR A 268 17.36 -5.88 15.71
CA THR A 268 17.74 -6.64 14.51
C THR A 268 17.82 -5.71 13.30
N ALA A 269 18.23 -6.25 12.15
CA ALA A 269 18.18 -5.53 10.88
C ALA A 269 16.77 -5.43 10.30
N TYR A 270 15.77 -6.03 10.95
CA TYR A 270 14.37 -6.02 10.52
C TYR A 270 13.54 -5.10 11.38
N LYS A 271 12.47 -4.55 10.78
CA LYS A 271 11.42 -3.88 11.52
C LYS A 271 10.38 -4.92 11.96
N ASP A 272 10.11 -5.01 13.26
CA ASP A 272 9.17 -6.00 13.82
C ASP A 272 7.77 -5.44 14.07
N THR A 273 7.69 -4.15 14.38
CA THR A 273 6.44 -3.39 14.53
C THR A 273 5.73 -3.20 13.19
N MET A 274 4.39 -3.26 13.20
CA MET A 274 3.57 -2.93 12.02
C MET A 274 3.60 -1.42 11.76
N ASP A 275 3.59 -1.01 10.48
CA ASP A 275 3.52 0.42 10.10
C ASP A 275 2.18 1.05 10.49
N GLY A 276 1.11 0.26 10.51
CA GLY A 276 -0.18 0.70 11.00
C GLY A 276 -1.19 -0.41 11.22
N VAL A 277 -2.09 -0.22 12.19
CA VAL A 277 -3.24 -1.09 12.45
C VAL A 277 -4.51 -0.24 12.56
N TYR A 278 -5.41 -0.42 11.60
CA TYR A 278 -6.63 0.37 11.44
C TYR A 278 -7.86 -0.53 11.42
N ILE A 279 -8.62 -0.55 12.52
CA ILE A 279 -9.76 -1.45 12.72
C ILE A 279 -10.97 -0.63 13.14
N THR A 280 -12.00 -0.55 12.29
CA THR A 280 -13.19 0.28 12.55
C THR A 280 -13.96 -0.18 13.80
N ASP A 281 -14.25 -1.48 13.90
CA ASP A 281 -15.15 -2.01 14.94
C ASP A 281 -14.42 -2.55 16.19
N GLY A 282 -13.08 -2.43 16.20
CA GLY A 282 -12.21 -2.84 17.29
C GLY A 282 -12.05 -4.35 17.48
N TYR A 283 -11.83 -4.77 18.72
CA TYR A 283 -11.56 -6.16 19.08
C TYR A 283 -12.78 -6.82 19.72
N VAL A 284 -12.88 -8.16 19.62
CA VAL A 284 -13.89 -8.95 20.33
C VAL A 284 -13.67 -8.80 21.83
N ASN A 285 -12.44 -9.03 22.29
CA ASN A 285 -12.00 -8.74 23.64
C ASN A 285 -11.14 -7.46 23.63
N PRO A 286 -11.52 -6.39 24.35
CA PRO A 286 -10.76 -5.14 24.37
C PRO A 286 -9.29 -5.29 24.79
N ASN A 287 -8.94 -6.34 25.55
CA ASN A 287 -7.57 -6.59 25.99
C ASN A 287 -6.66 -7.16 24.89
N ASP A 288 -7.21 -7.58 23.76
CA ASP A 288 -6.44 -8.10 22.62
C ASP A 288 -5.51 -7.03 22.04
N VAL A 289 -5.81 -5.75 22.26
CA VAL A 289 -4.93 -4.62 21.90
C VAL A 289 -3.52 -4.74 22.51
N ASN A 290 -3.37 -5.43 23.65
CA ASN A 290 -2.07 -5.65 24.29
C ASN A 290 -1.15 -6.62 23.51
N GLN A 291 -1.70 -7.32 22.52
CA GLN A 291 -0.98 -8.21 21.61
C GLN A 291 -0.66 -7.55 20.26
N VAL A 292 -0.86 -6.22 20.16
CA VAL A 292 -0.67 -5.43 18.95
C VAL A 292 0.51 -4.48 19.11
N PHE A 293 1.49 -4.60 18.22
CA PHE A 293 2.73 -3.85 18.18
C PHE A 293 2.80 -3.07 16.86
N THR A 294 2.56 -1.77 16.92
CA THR A 294 2.48 -0.92 15.73
C THR A 294 2.94 0.51 16.02
N ASP A 295 3.45 1.18 14.99
CA ASP A 295 3.80 2.61 15.04
C ASP A 295 2.56 3.51 15.11
N LYS A 296 1.45 3.05 14.53
CA LYS A 296 0.20 3.81 14.42
C LYS A 296 -1.00 2.90 14.59
N SER A 297 -1.95 3.33 15.40
CA SER A 297 -3.24 2.65 15.54
C SER A 297 -4.39 3.63 15.33
N GLY A 298 -5.51 3.14 14.82
CA GLY A 298 -6.68 3.96 14.57
C GLY A 298 -7.83 3.17 13.95
N VAL A 299 -8.73 3.88 13.28
CA VAL A 299 -9.84 3.29 12.51
C VAL A 299 -9.54 3.35 11.02
N TYR A 300 -10.27 2.58 10.21
CA TYR A 300 -10.08 2.50 8.76
C TYR A 300 -10.04 3.87 8.05
N ASN A 301 -10.87 4.81 8.52
CA ASN A 301 -10.99 6.15 7.92
C ASN A 301 -9.75 7.03 8.14
N ASP A 302 -8.88 6.67 9.10
CA ASP A 302 -7.65 7.41 9.37
C ASP A 302 -6.58 7.15 8.29
N THR A 303 -6.62 5.97 7.65
CA THR A 303 -5.74 5.61 6.52
C THR A 303 -6.40 5.86 5.17
N ILE A 304 -7.72 5.64 5.05
CA ILE A 304 -8.44 5.73 3.78
C ILE A 304 -9.57 6.76 3.88
N PRO A 305 -9.43 7.95 3.28
CA PRO A 305 -10.46 8.98 3.31
C PRO A 305 -11.76 8.50 2.65
N VAL A 306 -12.90 8.93 3.20
CA VAL A 306 -14.25 8.53 2.76
C VAL A 306 -14.45 8.69 1.24
N SER A 307 -13.87 9.73 0.64
CA SER A 307 -13.95 9.98 -0.82
C SER A 307 -13.31 8.91 -1.71
N TYR A 308 -12.39 8.10 -1.17
CA TYR A 308 -11.71 7.03 -1.90
C TYR A 308 -12.26 5.65 -1.57
N GLN A 309 -13.07 5.50 -0.52
CA GLN A 309 -13.53 4.20 -0.05
C GLN A 309 -14.39 3.45 -1.07
N SER A 310 -15.19 4.15 -1.88
CA SER A 310 -16.01 3.54 -2.92
C SER A 310 -15.20 2.96 -4.09
N GLN A 311 -13.92 3.33 -4.21
CA GLN A 311 -13.02 2.82 -5.24
C GLN A 311 -12.40 1.48 -4.81
N ILE A 312 -12.40 1.18 -3.51
CA ILE A 312 -11.82 -0.02 -2.93
C ILE A 312 -12.94 -1.03 -2.73
N LYS A 313 -13.08 -1.95 -3.68
CA LYS A 313 -14.04 -3.05 -3.64
C LYS A 313 -13.40 -4.36 -4.03
N MET A 314 -13.98 -5.46 -3.58
CA MET A 314 -13.60 -6.80 -4.05
C MET A 314 -13.88 -6.91 -5.56
N PRO A 315 -12.87 -7.21 -6.40
CA PRO A 315 -13.10 -7.42 -7.82
C PRO A 315 -13.88 -8.72 -8.07
N SER A 316 -14.76 -8.71 -9.07
CA SER A 316 -15.52 -9.88 -9.51
C SER A 316 -15.25 -10.19 -10.98
N LEU A 317 -15.34 -11.46 -11.36
CA LEU A 317 -15.24 -11.87 -12.76
C LEU A 317 -16.42 -11.36 -13.60
N SER A 318 -17.53 -11.00 -12.93
CA SER A 318 -18.70 -10.39 -13.55
C SER A 318 -18.58 -8.88 -13.76
N ASP A 319 -17.56 -8.21 -13.18
CA ASP A 319 -17.35 -6.78 -13.36
C ASP A 319 -17.15 -6.45 -14.85
N GLN A 320 -17.79 -5.38 -15.32
CA GLN A 320 -17.61 -4.91 -16.69
C GLN A 320 -16.29 -4.13 -16.83
N ILE A 321 -15.44 -4.56 -17.75
CA ILE A 321 -14.21 -3.83 -18.10
C ILE A 321 -14.43 -2.86 -19.27
N SER A 322 -15.47 -3.10 -20.06
CA SER A 322 -15.96 -2.22 -21.11
C SER A 322 -17.46 -2.47 -21.30
N SER A 323 -18.14 -1.58 -22.04
CA SER A 323 -19.60 -1.65 -22.22
C SER A 323 -20.04 -3.03 -22.73
N GLY A 324 -20.72 -3.79 -21.88
CA GLY A 324 -21.25 -5.13 -22.21
C GLY A 324 -20.24 -6.27 -22.18
N VAL A 325 -18.98 -6.04 -21.78
CA VAL A 325 -17.95 -7.08 -21.67
C VAL A 325 -17.51 -7.24 -20.22
N SER A 326 -17.88 -8.38 -19.61
CA SER A 326 -17.38 -8.77 -18.29
C SER A 326 -15.91 -9.18 -18.34
N TYR A 327 -15.28 -9.17 -17.17
CA TYR A 327 -13.91 -9.65 -16.99
C TYR A 327 -13.74 -11.11 -17.47
N GLU A 328 -14.68 -11.98 -17.10
CA GLU A 328 -14.73 -13.39 -17.54
C GLU A 328 -14.79 -13.53 -19.07
N ASN A 329 -15.68 -12.78 -19.71
CA ASN A 329 -15.84 -12.82 -21.16
C ASN A 329 -14.59 -12.31 -21.88
N TRP A 330 -13.93 -11.31 -21.30
CA TRP A 330 -12.68 -10.80 -21.84
C TRP A 330 -11.54 -11.81 -21.71
N LEU A 331 -11.39 -12.44 -20.54
CA LEU A 331 -10.38 -13.48 -20.31
C LEU A 331 -10.55 -14.62 -21.31
N THR A 332 -11.77 -15.16 -21.41
CA THR A 332 -12.08 -16.24 -22.34
C THR A 332 -11.89 -15.83 -23.79
N THR A 333 -12.17 -14.59 -24.19
CA THR A 333 -11.94 -14.18 -25.59
C THR A 333 -10.44 -14.11 -25.93
N ASN A 334 -9.62 -13.65 -24.99
CA ASN A 334 -8.21 -13.32 -25.19
C ASN A 334 -7.24 -14.36 -24.58
N SER A 335 -7.60 -15.66 -24.59
CA SER A 335 -6.79 -16.72 -23.97
C SER A 335 -6.64 -17.99 -24.82
N LEU A 336 -5.61 -18.78 -24.59
CA LEU A 336 -5.58 -20.16 -25.07
C LEU A 336 -6.58 -21.00 -24.26
N HIS A 337 -7.56 -21.63 -24.92
CA HIS A 337 -8.50 -22.54 -24.23
C HIS A 337 -8.02 -23.98 -24.25
N ILE A 338 -8.11 -24.63 -23.10
CA ILE A 338 -7.82 -26.05 -22.93
C ILE A 338 -8.94 -26.71 -22.10
N PRO A 339 -9.24 -28.00 -22.32
CA PRO A 339 -10.12 -28.74 -21.44
C PRO A 339 -9.54 -28.81 -20.02
N SER A 340 -10.36 -29.17 -19.03
CA SER A 340 -9.89 -29.53 -17.69
C SER A 340 -8.69 -30.48 -17.77
N LEU A 341 -7.59 -30.08 -17.14
CA LEU A 341 -6.29 -30.74 -17.25
C LEU A 341 -5.70 -30.92 -15.86
N ASP A 342 -5.37 -32.17 -15.55
CA ASP A 342 -4.53 -32.51 -14.41
C ASP A 342 -3.07 -32.54 -14.91
N ILE A 343 -2.23 -31.63 -14.41
CA ILE A 343 -0.79 -31.67 -14.63
C ILE A 343 -0.23 -32.79 -13.76
N ASP A 344 -0.06 -33.94 -14.40
CA ASP A 344 0.56 -35.13 -13.82
C ASP A 344 2.06 -35.19 -14.17
N PHE A 345 2.86 -35.58 -13.18
CA PHE A 345 4.32 -35.66 -13.21
C PHE A 345 4.84 -36.98 -13.80
N THR A 346 3.93 -37.85 -14.22
CA THR A 346 4.25 -39.06 -14.99
C THR A 346 3.97 -38.81 -16.47
N ASN A 347 2.78 -39.14 -16.98
CA ASN A 347 2.39 -38.95 -18.38
C ASN A 347 0.90 -38.58 -18.56
N GLY A 348 0.09 -38.57 -17.49
CA GLY A 348 -1.39 -38.47 -17.60
C GLY A 348 -1.89 -37.24 -18.36
N ALA A 349 -1.24 -36.09 -18.18
CA ALA A 349 -1.56 -34.84 -18.87
C ALA A 349 -1.38 -34.96 -20.39
N ALA A 350 -0.22 -35.46 -20.84
CA ALA A 350 0.09 -35.63 -22.25
C ALA A 350 -0.83 -36.66 -22.93
N SER A 351 -1.17 -37.76 -22.25
CA SER A 351 -2.14 -38.74 -22.75
C SER A 351 -3.53 -38.12 -22.95
N THR A 352 -4.00 -37.34 -21.98
CA THR A 352 -5.30 -36.65 -22.04
C THR A 352 -5.35 -35.65 -23.21
N LEU A 353 -4.30 -34.85 -23.37
CA LEU A 353 -4.20 -33.88 -24.47
C LEU A 353 -4.07 -34.54 -25.83
N SER A 354 -3.30 -35.62 -25.94
CA SER A 354 -3.17 -36.40 -27.18
C SER A 354 -4.54 -36.93 -27.64
N ALA A 355 -5.35 -37.44 -26.71
CA ALA A 355 -6.70 -37.93 -26.99
C ALA A 355 -7.68 -36.82 -27.39
N LYS A 356 -7.56 -35.62 -26.81
CA LYS A 356 -8.44 -34.47 -27.09
C LYS A 356 -7.93 -33.53 -28.19
N LYS A 357 -6.79 -33.81 -28.80
CA LYS A 357 -6.15 -32.94 -29.81
C LYS A 357 -7.12 -32.43 -30.88
N SER A 358 -7.82 -33.33 -31.58
CA SER A 358 -8.72 -32.94 -32.67
C SER A 358 -9.90 -32.08 -32.20
N GLU A 359 -10.39 -32.31 -30.98
CA GLU A 359 -11.45 -31.52 -30.36
C GLU A 359 -10.96 -30.09 -30.09
N ILE A 360 -9.77 -29.94 -29.49
CA ILE A 360 -9.19 -28.65 -29.13
C ILE A 360 -8.89 -27.82 -30.38
N GLU A 361 -8.20 -28.42 -31.37
CA GLU A 361 -7.79 -27.72 -32.60
C GLU A 361 -8.99 -27.31 -33.46
N SER A 362 -10.09 -28.07 -33.42
CA SER A 362 -11.31 -27.73 -34.15
C SER A 362 -12.19 -26.70 -33.43
N LYS A 363 -12.27 -26.76 -32.09
CA LYS A 363 -13.06 -25.83 -31.27
C LYS A 363 -12.44 -24.43 -31.23
N TYR A 364 -11.12 -24.33 -31.26
CA TYR A 364 -10.39 -23.06 -31.07
C TYR A 364 -9.44 -22.77 -32.24
N SER A 365 -9.90 -21.95 -33.19
CA SER A 365 -9.11 -21.56 -34.36
C SER A 365 -7.74 -20.97 -34.00
N GLY A 366 -6.71 -21.35 -34.76
CA GLY A 366 -5.33 -20.93 -34.52
C GLY A 366 -4.60 -21.71 -33.42
N THR A 367 -5.22 -22.77 -32.87
CA THR A 367 -4.62 -23.63 -31.84
C THR A 367 -3.90 -24.84 -32.45
N THR A 368 -2.73 -25.17 -31.91
CA THR A 368 -1.97 -26.38 -32.22
C THR A 368 -1.64 -27.14 -30.95
N VAL A 369 -1.85 -28.45 -30.95
CA VAL A 369 -1.53 -29.34 -29.83
C VAL A 369 -0.43 -30.31 -30.24
N SER A 370 0.65 -30.34 -29.46
CA SER A 370 1.73 -31.33 -29.53
C SER A 370 1.79 -32.05 -28.20
N ALA A 371 1.66 -33.38 -28.19
CA ALA A 371 1.74 -34.18 -26.96
C ALA A 371 2.54 -35.46 -27.24
N ASN A 372 3.59 -35.69 -26.45
CA ASN A 372 4.41 -36.89 -26.50
C ASN A 372 4.10 -37.75 -25.27
N THR A 373 3.28 -38.78 -25.47
CA THR A 373 2.84 -39.67 -24.39
C THR A 373 3.96 -40.56 -23.83
N SER A 374 5.08 -40.68 -24.54
CA SER A 374 6.23 -41.48 -24.10
C SER A 374 7.12 -40.72 -23.12
N THR A 375 7.32 -39.41 -23.34
CA THR A 375 8.11 -38.56 -22.45
C THR A 375 7.24 -37.84 -21.42
N GLY A 376 5.94 -37.72 -21.67
CA GLY A 376 5.01 -36.95 -20.84
C GLY A 376 4.97 -35.46 -21.19
N ASP A 377 5.71 -35.03 -22.21
CA ASP A 377 5.79 -33.63 -22.62
C ASP A 377 4.57 -33.22 -23.44
N PHE A 378 4.14 -31.98 -23.28
CA PHE A 378 3.13 -31.39 -24.17
C PHE A 378 3.37 -29.89 -24.37
N THR A 379 2.91 -29.39 -25.51
CA THR A 379 2.85 -27.97 -25.83
C THR A 379 1.55 -27.68 -26.56
N ILE A 380 0.85 -26.66 -26.10
CA ILE A 380 -0.34 -26.14 -26.76
C ILE A 380 -0.09 -24.67 -27.04
N THR A 381 -0.31 -24.26 -28.28
CA THR A 381 -0.08 -22.88 -28.72
C THR A 381 -1.32 -22.38 -29.44
N ARG A 382 -1.79 -21.19 -29.10
CA ARG A 382 -2.81 -20.45 -29.87
C ARG A 382 -2.22 -19.13 -30.34
N THR A 383 -2.38 -18.82 -31.63
CA THR A 383 -2.19 -17.46 -32.12
C THR A 383 -3.56 -16.82 -32.31
N ASP A 384 -3.81 -15.72 -31.60
CA ASP A 384 -5.08 -14.99 -31.69
C ASP A 384 -5.19 -14.20 -33.01
N SER A 385 -6.36 -13.58 -33.25
CA SER A 385 -6.61 -12.77 -34.45
C SER A 385 -5.73 -11.51 -34.55
N ASN A 386 -5.14 -11.09 -33.44
CA ASN A 386 -4.24 -9.93 -33.36
C ASN A 386 -2.77 -10.33 -33.53
N GLY A 387 -2.47 -11.62 -33.74
CA GLY A 387 -1.13 -12.15 -33.87
C GLY A 387 -0.43 -12.44 -32.53
N ASN A 388 -1.12 -12.29 -31.40
CA ASN A 388 -0.56 -12.59 -30.09
C ASN A 388 -0.53 -14.10 -29.87
N GLN A 389 0.59 -14.58 -29.33
CA GLN A 389 0.77 -15.99 -29.05
C GLN A 389 0.50 -16.27 -27.57
N HIS A 390 -0.35 -17.27 -27.34
CA HIS A 390 -0.65 -17.87 -26.05
C HIS A 390 -0.09 -19.29 -26.04
N LEU A 391 0.51 -19.71 -24.94
CA LEU A 391 1.15 -21.02 -24.84
C LEU A 391 1.02 -21.60 -23.45
N MET A 392 0.84 -22.92 -23.40
CA MET A 392 1.07 -23.73 -22.22
C MET A 392 1.92 -24.94 -22.63
N SER A 393 3.05 -25.15 -21.97
CA SER A 393 3.87 -26.34 -22.17
C SER A 393 4.29 -26.98 -20.85
N TRP A 394 4.46 -28.28 -20.87
CA TRP A 394 5.03 -29.06 -19.79
C TRP A 394 6.20 -29.87 -20.32
N THR A 395 7.33 -29.71 -19.64
CA THR A 395 8.53 -30.53 -19.86
C THR A 395 8.71 -31.45 -18.65
N ASN A 396 8.46 -32.73 -18.84
CA ASN A 396 8.42 -33.71 -17.77
C ASN A 396 9.80 -34.03 -17.20
N SER A 397 10.85 -33.93 -18.00
CA SER A 397 12.23 -34.21 -17.57
C SER A 397 12.76 -33.15 -16.59
N SER A 398 12.47 -31.87 -16.84
CA SER A 398 12.88 -30.74 -15.99
C SER A 398 11.80 -30.32 -14.99
N LYS A 399 10.61 -30.92 -15.05
CA LYS A 399 9.44 -30.56 -14.24
C LYS A 399 9.09 -29.07 -14.39
N THR A 400 9.09 -28.60 -15.65
CA THR A 400 8.92 -27.18 -15.99
C THR A 400 7.59 -26.94 -16.70
N LEU A 401 6.80 -26.03 -16.15
CA LEU A 401 5.59 -25.47 -16.73
C LEU A 401 5.90 -24.12 -17.40
N GLN A 402 5.82 -24.04 -18.72
CA GLN A 402 5.93 -22.76 -19.42
C GLN A 402 4.53 -22.22 -19.73
N VAL A 403 4.31 -20.94 -19.45
CA VAL A 403 3.06 -20.25 -19.77
C VAL A 403 3.38 -18.95 -20.49
N LYS A 404 2.62 -18.62 -21.53
CA LYS A 404 2.69 -17.34 -22.22
C LYS A 404 1.30 -16.75 -22.37
N GLY A 405 1.16 -15.49 -21.96
CA GLY A 405 -0.10 -14.77 -22.01
C GLY A 405 -1.15 -15.33 -21.06
N ILE A 406 -2.38 -15.44 -21.55
CA ILE A 406 -3.52 -15.96 -20.78
C ILE A 406 -3.88 -17.36 -21.29
N VAL A 407 -4.06 -18.30 -20.37
CA VAL A 407 -4.56 -19.65 -20.63
C VAL A 407 -5.86 -19.84 -19.85
N THR A 408 -6.92 -20.29 -20.51
CA THR A 408 -8.19 -20.66 -19.88
C THR A 408 -8.34 -22.17 -19.88
N VAL A 409 -8.65 -22.72 -18.71
CA VAL A 409 -9.00 -24.12 -18.51
C VAL A 409 -10.53 -24.20 -18.39
N ASP A 410 -11.17 -24.90 -19.31
CA ASP A 410 -12.60 -25.23 -19.27
C ASP A 410 -12.83 -26.31 -18.21
N GLY A 411 -12.92 -25.89 -16.94
CA GLY A 411 -13.10 -26.75 -15.78
C GLY A 411 -12.03 -26.51 -14.70
N ASN A 412 -11.63 -27.58 -14.03
CA ASN A 412 -10.63 -27.48 -12.96
C ASN A 412 -9.21 -27.61 -13.54
N LEU A 413 -8.26 -26.93 -12.91
CA LEU A 413 -6.83 -27.12 -13.07
C LEU A 413 -6.28 -27.84 -11.83
N ASP A 414 -5.61 -28.97 -12.01
CA ASP A 414 -4.88 -29.64 -10.93
C ASP A 414 -3.38 -29.59 -11.21
N ILE A 415 -2.60 -29.04 -10.28
CA ILE A 415 -1.15 -29.06 -10.28
C ILE A 415 -0.73 -30.01 -9.16
N GLY A 416 -0.81 -31.32 -9.41
CA GLY A 416 -0.30 -32.31 -8.45
C GLY A 416 -0.88 -33.72 -8.46
N ASN A 417 0.03 -34.69 -8.30
CA ASN A 417 -0.05 -35.68 -7.23
C ASN A 417 1.34 -35.76 -6.57
N GLY A 418 1.51 -35.07 -5.44
CA GLY A 418 2.78 -34.76 -4.77
C GLY A 418 3.48 -35.93 -4.07
N THR A 419 3.54 -37.11 -4.67
CA THR A 419 4.12 -38.30 -4.03
C THR A 419 5.65 -38.36 -4.02
N ASP A 420 6.37 -37.44 -4.68
CA ASP A 420 7.83 -37.53 -4.83
C ASP A 420 8.62 -36.24 -4.48
N GLY A 421 7.97 -35.24 -3.88
CA GLY A 421 8.66 -33.99 -3.49
C GLY A 421 9.22 -33.17 -4.65
N ALA A 422 8.76 -33.40 -5.88
CA ALA A 422 9.20 -32.69 -7.07
C ALA A 422 8.62 -31.26 -7.10
N ILE A 423 9.51 -30.27 -7.27
CA ILE A 423 9.12 -28.87 -7.43
C ILE A 423 8.74 -28.64 -8.89
N VAL A 424 7.53 -28.12 -9.13
CA VAL A 424 7.17 -27.51 -10.41
C VAL A 424 7.91 -26.20 -10.53
N THR A 425 8.81 -26.11 -11.50
CA THR A 425 9.36 -24.83 -11.91
C THR A 425 8.46 -24.23 -12.97
N TYR A 426 8.19 -22.93 -12.93
CA TYR A 426 7.46 -22.26 -14.00
C TYR A 426 8.29 -21.17 -14.67
N ILE A 427 8.05 -21.01 -15.96
CA ILE A 427 8.58 -19.93 -16.79
C ILE A 427 7.39 -19.18 -17.35
N THR A 428 7.41 -17.85 -17.26
CA THR A 428 6.39 -17.01 -17.89
C THR A 428 7.02 -16.09 -18.93
N ASP A 429 6.46 -16.09 -20.13
CA ASP A 429 6.92 -15.20 -21.20
C ASP A 429 6.04 -13.95 -21.30
N PRO A 430 6.63 -12.76 -21.49
CA PRO A 430 5.86 -11.56 -21.79
C PRO A 430 5.15 -11.75 -23.13
N THR A 431 3.92 -11.27 -23.20
CA THR A 431 3.16 -11.13 -24.45
C THR A 431 2.69 -9.70 -24.57
N THR A 432 2.32 -9.26 -25.78
CA THR A 432 1.65 -7.97 -25.94
C THR A 432 0.17 -8.23 -26.04
N ILE A 433 -0.65 -7.62 -25.18
CA ILE A 433 -2.11 -7.67 -25.29
C ILE A 433 -2.60 -6.23 -25.41
N ASN A 434 -3.32 -5.93 -26.50
CA ASN A 434 -3.84 -4.60 -26.80
C ASN A 434 -2.78 -3.47 -26.71
N GLY A 435 -1.57 -3.73 -27.21
CA GLY A 435 -0.46 -2.76 -27.21
C GLY A 435 0.27 -2.60 -25.89
N THR A 436 -0.07 -3.37 -24.86
CA THR A 436 0.63 -3.39 -23.56
C THR A 436 1.44 -4.67 -23.41
N THR A 437 2.75 -4.55 -23.20
CA THR A 437 3.60 -5.70 -22.86
C THR A 437 3.30 -6.14 -21.44
N THR A 438 2.97 -7.41 -21.26
CA THR A 438 2.55 -7.98 -19.99
C THR A 438 3.74 -8.44 -19.17
N VAL A 439 3.64 -8.36 -17.85
CA VAL A 439 4.67 -8.91 -16.93
C VAL A 439 4.17 -10.25 -16.42
N GLY A 440 4.65 -11.35 -17.02
CA GLY A 440 4.23 -12.70 -16.63
C GLY A 440 3.02 -13.23 -17.39
N SER A 441 2.35 -14.24 -16.83
CA SER A 441 1.27 -15.00 -17.47
C SER A 441 0.18 -15.44 -16.48
N THR A 442 -1.03 -15.66 -16.98
CA THR A 442 -2.21 -16.00 -16.16
C THR A 442 -2.83 -17.31 -16.62
N ILE A 443 -3.19 -18.17 -15.67
CA ILE A 443 -4.06 -19.33 -15.90
C ILE A 443 -5.40 -19.09 -15.20
N PHE A 444 -6.47 -19.12 -15.98
CA PHE A 444 -7.84 -18.96 -15.54
C PHE A 444 -8.58 -20.31 -15.57
N ALA A 445 -8.98 -20.84 -14.42
CA ALA A 445 -9.87 -21.98 -14.31
C ALA A 445 -11.33 -21.52 -14.39
N ASN A 446 -11.93 -21.70 -15.57
CA ASN A 446 -13.31 -21.35 -15.82
C ASN A 446 -14.26 -22.50 -15.43
N SER A 447 -15.51 -22.19 -15.10
CA SER A 447 -16.54 -23.22 -14.94
C SER A 447 -16.94 -23.76 -16.31
N ASP A 448 -16.83 -25.07 -16.52
CA ASP A 448 -17.49 -25.73 -17.66
C ASP A 448 -18.78 -26.42 -17.20
N LEU A 449 -19.80 -26.38 -18.06
CA LEU A 449 -21.15 -26.86 -17.82
C LEU A 449 -21.26 -28.39 -17.62
N THR A 450 -20.18 -29.16 -17.80
CA THR A 450 -20.25 -30.64 -17.75
C THR A 450 -19.36 -31.34 -16.72
N GLY A 451 -18.57 -30.64 -15.88
CA GLY A 451 -17.79 -31.37 -14.86
C GLY A 451 -16.85 -30.59 -13.93
N GLY A 452 -16.74 -29.27 -14.01
CA GLY A 452 -15.82 -28.50 -13.16
C GLY A 452 -16.40 -27.15 -12.76
N SER A 453 -16.25 -26.77 -11.48
CA SER A 453 -16.71 -25.47 -11.00
C SER A 453 -15.71 -24.33 -11.23
N GLY A 454 -14.56 -24.62 -11.85
CA GLY A 454 -13.53 -23.60 -12.12
C GLY A 454 -12.56 -23.46 -10.94
N LYS A 455 -12.06 -24.60 -10.44
CA LYS A 455 -11.12 -24.66 -9.32
C LYS A 455 -9.67 -24.72 -9.79
N VAL A 456 -8.77 -24.12 -9.03
CA VAL A 456 -7.33 -24.37 -9.15
C VAL A 456 -6.87 -25.14 -7.93
N LYS A 457 -6.22 -26.28 -8.14
CA LYS A 457 -5.68 -27.11 -7.07
C LYS A 457 -4.16 -27.14 -7.17
N VAL A 458 -3.49 -26.81 -6.07
CA VAL A 458 -2.04 -26.75 -5.96
C VAL A 458 -1.61 -27.75 -4.89
N HIS A 459 -1.22 -28.93 -5.34
CA HIS A 459 -0.82 -30.06 -4.51
C HIS A 459 0.66 -30.43 -4.73
N ASN A 460 1.45 -29.48 -5.23
CA ASN A 460 2.90 -29.55 -5.36
C ASN A 460 3.50 -28.16 -5.12
N SER A 461 4.81 -28.12 -4.85
CA SER A 461 5.54 -26.85 -4.84
C SER A 461 5.55 -26.24 -6.25
N VAL A 462 5.27 -24.94 -6.38
CA VAL A 462 5.20 -24.22 -7.66
C VAL A 462 6.00 -22.92 -7.53
N MET A 463 7.14 -22.87 -8.22
CA MET A 463 8.15 -21.84 -8.02
C MET A 463 8.67 -21.30 -9.36
N PRO A 464 9.05 -20.02 -9.47
CA PRO A 464 9.64 -19.51 -10.70
C PRO A 464 11.01 -20.18 -10.96
N SER A 465 11.37 -20.32 -12.24
CA SER A 465 12.61 -21.00 -12.62
C SER A 465 13.85 -20.19 -12.24
N GLY A 466 13.82 -18.87 -12.44
CA GLY A 466 14.90 -17.94 -12.18
C GLY A 466 15.12 -17.65 -10.69
N SER A 467 16.29 -17.12 -10.35
CA SER A 467 16.57 -16.60 -9.02
C SER A 467 16.12 -15.14 -8.96
N LYS A 468 15.51 -14.72 -7.84
CA LYS A 468 15.00 -13.36 -7.63
C LYS A 468 14.08 -12.88 -8.77
N SER A 469 13.41 -13.81 -9.45
CA SER A 469 12.60 -13.53 -10.64
C SER A 469 11.13 -13.34 -10.32
N PHE A 470 10.63 -13.77 -9.16
CA PHE A 470 9.21 -13.58 -8.84
C PHE A 470 8.87 -12.11 -8.75
N ALA A 471 7.82 -11.69 -9.46
CA ALA A 471 7.28 -10.32 -9.35
C ALA A 471 8.32 -9.21 -9.60
N THR A 472 9.31 -9.45 -10.48
CA THR A 472 10.26 -8.43 -10.94
C THR A 472 10.00 -8.00 -12.38
N SER A 473 10.49 -6.80 -12.72
CA SER A 473 10.42 -6.30 -14.09
C SER A 473 11.25 -7.21 -15.01
N GLY A 474 10.60 -7.82 -16.01
CA GLY A 474 11.22 -8.80 -16.89
C GLY A 474 11.46 -10.19 -16.25
N GLY A 475 10.96 -10.40 -15.02
CA GLY A 475 11.01 -11.68 -14.33
C GLY A 475 9.80 -12.58 -14.63
N GLU A 476 9.55 -13.51 -13.71
CA GLU A 476 8.54 -14.56 -13.85
C GLU A 476 7.40 -14.35 -12.85
N THR A 477 6.19 -14.13 -13.34
CA THR A 477 5.01 -13.97 -12.49
C THR A 477 3.85 -14.79 -13.05
N LEU A 478 3.45 -15.82 -12.30
CA LEU A 478 2.31 -16.65 -12.64
C LEU A 478 1.10 -16.23 -11.81
N GLY A 479 -0.02 -15.96 -12.48
CA GLY A 479 -1.30 -15.66 -11.87
C GLY A 479 -2.27 -16.83 -11.98
N PHE A 480 -2.89 -17.21 -10.88
CA PHE A 480 -4.02 -18.14 -10.85
C PHE A 480 -5.31 -17.37 -10.62
N VAL A 481 -6.25 -17.55 -11.54
CA VAL A 481 -7.62 -17.01 -11.44
C VAL A 481 -8.56 -18.20 -11.39
N ALA A 482 -9.38 -18.31 -10.36
CA ALA A 482 -10.39 -19.36 -10.20
C ALA A 482 -11.78 -18.76 -10.13
N LYS A 483 -12.71 -19.30 -10.91
CA LYS A 483 -14.13 -18.90 -10.85
C LYS A 483 -14.83 -19.37 -9.58
N ASP A 484 -14.34 -20.45 -8.96
CA ASP A 484 -14.89 -20.94 -7.70
C ASP A 484 -13.88 -20.78 -6.57
N LYS A 485 -12.91 -21.70 -6.48
CA LYS A 485 -11.95 -21.70 -5.38
C LYS A 485 -10.55 -22.14 -5.76
N ILE A 486 -9.58 -21.72 -4.96
CA ILE A 486 -8.20 -22.20 -5.00
C ILE A 486 -7.94 -23.07 -3.78
N GLU A 487 -7.39 -24.26 -4.01
CA GLU A 487 -7.09 -25.26 -2.98
C GLU A 487 -5.57 -25.49 -2.94
N ILE A 488 -4.93 -25.19 -1.83
CA ILE A 488 -3.48 -25.36 -1.63
C ILE A 488 -3.26 -26.35 -0.49
N ALA A 489 -2.48 -27.39 -0.77
CA ALA A 489 -2.03 -28.39 0.22
C ALA A 489 -3.16 -29.12 0.99
N LEU A 490 -4.24 -29.53 0.29
CA LEU A 490 -5.37 -30.22 0.94
C LEU A 490 -5.27 -31.76 0.97
N LYS A 491 -4.45 -32.41 0.12
CA LYS A 491 -4.34 -33.88 0.11
C LYS A 491 -3.51 -34.34 1.30
N ASP A 492 -3.74 -35.54 1.83
CA ASP A 492 -3.05 -36.05 3.04
C ASP A 492 -1.52 -36.14 2.93
N SER A 493 -0.99 -36.29 1.72
CA SER A 493 0.45 -36.26 1.41
C SER A 493 1.07 -34.87 1.40
N ASP A 494 0.26 -33.81 1.26
CA ASP A 494 0.80 -32.47 1.04
C ASP A 494 1.41 -31.94 2.34
N SER A 495 2.70 -31.67 2.37
CA SER A 495 3.36 -31.01 3.50
C SER A 495 4.62 -30.32 3.01
N ASP A 496 4.96 -29.20 3.64
CA ASP A 496 6.15 -28.40 3.35
C ASP A 496 6.22 -27.94 1.88
N LEU A 497 5.06 -27.67 1.26
CA LEU A 497 5.01 -27.12 -0.09
C LEU A 497 5.49 -25.67 -0.09
N THR A 498 6.21 -25.28 -1.14
CA THR A 498 6.65 -23.90 -1.40
C THR A 498 6.00 -23.39 -2.67
N VAL A 499 5.29 -22.26 -2.59
CA VAL A 499 4.51 -21.74 -3.71
C VAL A 499 4.74 -20.24 -3.86
N ALA A 500 5.05 -19.78 -5.07
CA ALA A 500 5.14 -18.36 -5.41
C ALA A 500 4.24 -18.04 -6.60
N ALA A 501 3.15 -17.30 -6.39
CA ALA A 501 2.22 -16.89 -7.44
C ALA A 501 1.27 -15.77 -6.97
N ALA A 502 0.51 -15.19 -7.90
CA ALA A 502 -0.62 -14.32 -7.59
C ALA A 502 -1.92 -15.16 -7.59
N PHE A 503 -2.76 -15.04 -6.56
CA PHE A 503 -3.95 -15.89 -6.43
C PHE A 503 -5.22 -15.06 -6.32
N PHE A 504 -6.13 -15.26 -7.26
CA PHE A 504 -7.48 -14.72 -7.23
C PHE A 504 -8.51 -15.86 -7.28
N ALA A 505 -9.44 -15.88 -6.34
CA ALA A 505 -10.60 -16.77 -6.40
C ALA A 505 -11.88 -15.98 -6.11
N GLU A 506 -12.91 -16.16 -6.93
CA GLU A 506 -14.16 -15.43 -6.73
C GLU A 506 -14.84 -15.78 -5.40
N ASN A 507 -14.80 -17.04 -4.96
CA ASN A 507 -15.45 -17.46 -3.71
C ASN A 507 -14.47 -17.66 -2.55
N GLU A 508 -13.57 -18.64 -2.67
CA GLU A 508 -12.74 -19.10 -1.54
C GLU A 508 -11.29 -19.42 -1.94
N ILE A 509 -10.33 -19.04 -1.10
CA ILE A 509 -8.98 -19.61 -1.11
C ILE A 509 -8.79 -20.43 0.16
N VAL A 510 -8.46 -21.71 0.00
CA VAL A 510 -8.11 -22.62 1.10
C VAL A 510 -6.64 -22.96 1.02
N SER A 511 -5.89 -22.67 2.07
CA SER A 511 -4.52 -23.17 2.25
C SER A 511 -4.46 -23.93 3.55
N ALA A 512 -4.24 -25.24 3.49
CA ALA A 512 -4.17 -26.07 4.69
C ALA A 512 -2.76 -26.61 4.91
N LYS A 513 -2.54 -27.17 6.10
CA LYS A 513 -1.27 -27.79 6.48
C LYS A 513 -0.12 -26.79 6.57
N LYS A 514 1.09 -27.32 6.73
CA LYS A 514 2.32 -26.53 6.82
C LYS A 514 2.85 -26.37 5.40
N ASN A 515 2.75 -25.16 4.86
CA ASN A 515 3.25 -24.78 3.54
C ASN A 515 3.58 -23.29 3.55
N ASP A 516 4.57 -22.91 2.74
CA ASP A 516 5.04 -21.53 2.59
C ASP A 516 4.58 -20.97 1.24
N VAL A 517 3.81 -19.88 1.29
CA VAL A 517 3.30 -19.21 0.10
C VAL A 517 3.87 -17.80 0.03
N ALA A 518 4.39 -17.40 -1.12
CA ALA A 518 4.77 -16.03 -1.43
C ALA A 518 3.85 -15.44 -2.51
N GLY A 519 3.39 -14.21 -2.29
CA GLY A 519 2.50 -13.50 -3.21
C GLY A 519 1.29 -12.92 -2.48
N THR A 520 0.13 -12.98 -3.12
CA THR A 520 -1.10 -12.34 -2.63
C THR A 520 -2.30 -13.24 -2.82
N PHE A 521 -3.14 -13.33 -1.80
CA PHE A 521 -4.47 -13.95 -1.85
C PHE A 521 -5.55 -12.87 -1.96
N VAL A 522 -6.33 -12.93 -3.04
CA VAL A 522 -7.49 -12.07 -3.28
C VAL A 522 -8.73 -12.95 -3.39
N SER A 523 -9.60 -12.95 -2.38
CA SER A 523 -10.84 -13.74 -2.42
C SER A 523 -11.91 -13.25 -1.45
N ASN A 524 -13.18 -13.58 -1.72
CA ASN A 524 -14.27 -13.24 -0.79
C ASN A 524 -14.08 -13.91 0.57
N TYR A 525 -13.56 -15.14 0.61
CA TYR A 525 -13.29 -15.86 1.86
C TYR A 525 -11.94 -16.58 1.81
N ILE A 526 -11.20 -16.55 2.92
CA ILE A 526 -9.87 -17.17 3.02
C ILE A 526 -9.83 -18.09 4.25
N ASN A 527 -9.54 -19.36 4.00
CA ASN A 527 -9.49 -20.42 5.00
C ASN A 527 -8.09 -21.02 5.08
N LEU A 528 -7.37 -20.68 6.14
CA LEU A 528 -5.96 -21.04 6.35
C LEU A 528 -5.81 -22.28 7.26
N GLY A 529 -6.91 -23.01 7.47
CA GLY A 529 -6.91 -24.30 8.17
C GLY A 529 -6.39 -24.23 9.61
N ILE A 530 -5.96 -25.39 10.13
CA ILE A 530 -5.57 -25.57 11.55
C ILE A 530 -4.10 -25.94 11.76
N LYS A 531 -3.33 -26.10 10.68
CA LYS A 531 -1.98 -26.68 10.69
C LYS A 531 -0.88 -25.68 10.26
N SER A 532 -1.09 -24.40 10.55
CA SER A 532 -0.06 -23.35 10.48
C SER A 532 0.63 -23.18 9.12
N PRO A 533 -0.12 -22.84 8.04
CA PRO A 533 0.51 -22.32 6.84
C PRO A 533 1.18 -20.96 7.12
N THR A 534 2.05 -20.56 6.20
CA THR A 534 2.77 -19.29 6.22
C THR A 534 2.54 -18.57 4.88
N LEU A 535 2.24 -17.28 4.93
CA LEU A 535 1.99 -16.44 3.75
C LEU A 535 2.85 -15.18 3.83
N PHE A 536 3.61 -14.91 2.77
CA PHE A 536 4.53 -13.79 2.68
C PHE A 536 4.12 -12.90 1.50
N GLN A 537 3.78 -11.64 1.77
CA GLN A 537 3.56 -10.64 0.73
C GLN A 537 4.84 -10.42 -0.07
N VAL A 538 4.71 -10.25 -1.38
CA VAL A 538 5.79 -9.76 -2.24
C VAL A 538 5.37 -8.41 -2.79
N PRO A 539 5.78 -7.26 -2.18
CA PRO A 539 5.26 -5.94 -2.54
C PRO A 539 5.49 -5.56 -4.01
N ALA A 540 6.54 -6.10 -4.63
CA ALA A 540 6.82 -5.90 -6.05
C ALA A 540 5.73 -6.46 -6.98
N LEU A 541 4.88 -7.37 -6.50
CA LEU A 541 3.81 -7.99 -7.29
C LEU A 541 2.79 -6.97 -7.81
N ALA A 542 2.40 -5.98 -6.99
CA ALA A 542 1.46 -4.92 -7.41
C ALA A 542 1.96 -4.09 -8.60
N ASN A 543 3.28 -4.09 -8.86
CA ASN A 543 3.89 -3.41 -10.00
C ASN A 543 4.12 -4.32 -11.21
N ASN A 544 4.07 -5.63 -11.03
CA ASN A 544 4.51 -6.64 -11.99
C ASN A 544 3.43 -7.71 -12.20
N LEU A 545 2.17 -7.28 -12.30
CA LEU A 545 1.03 -8.17 -12.42
C LEU A 545 0.92 -8.81 -13.82
N PRO A 546 0.61 -10.11 -13.90
CA PRO A 546 0.30 -10.77 -15.14
C PRO A 546 -1.02 -10.27 -15.75
N PRO A 547 -1.20 -10.46 -17.06
CA PRO A 547 -2.37 -9.92 -17.76
C PRO A 547 -3.64 -10.63 -17.31
N GLY A 548 -4.74 -9.91 -17.20
CA GLY A 548 -6.00 -10.55 -16.86
C GLY A 548 -6.13 -10.96 -15.38
N LEU A 549 -5.37 -10.35 -14.47
CA LEU A 549 -5.70 -10.42 -13.03
C LEU A 549 -6.80 -9.42 -12.64
N PRO A 550 -7.91 -9.89 -12.03
CA PRO A 550 -8.95 -8.99 -11.53
C PRO A 550 -8.39 -7.98 -10.51
N GLY A 551 -8.84 -6.73 -10.58
CA GLY A 551 -8.35 -5.66 -9.70
C GLY A 551 -6.90 -5.18 -10.00
N SER A 552 -6.38 -5.43 -11.21
CA SER A 552 -5.04 -4.99 -11.62
C SER A 552 -4.89 -3.47 -11.76
N THR A 553 -6.00 -2.73 -11.84
CA THR A 553 -5.96 -1.27 -11.81
C THR A 553 -5.59 -0.79 -10.42
N LYS A 554 -4.49 -0.04 -10.33
CA LYS A 554 -4.04 0.53 -9.07
C LYS A 554 -5.04 1.53 -8.51
N THR A 555 -5.30 1.40 -7.22
CA THR A 555 -6.03 2.40 -6.44
C THR A 555 -5.01 3.06 -5.52
N VAL A 556 -4.71 4.33 -5.77
CA VAL A 556 -3.69 5.08 -5.04
C VAL A 556 -4.32 6.20 -4.24
N ILE A 557 -3.93 6.33 -2.97
CA ILE A 557 -4.41 7.39 -2.08
C ILE A 557 -3.30 8.42 -1.89
N PRO A 558 -3.58 9.72 -2.11
CA PRO A 558 -2.60 10.77 -1.86
C PRO A 558 -2.27 10.84 -0.36
N GLN A 559 -0.99 10.64 -0.06
CA GLN A 559 -0.47 10.82 1.28
C GLN A 559 -0.02 12.28 1.50
N PRO A 560 -0.26 12.86 2.68
CA PRO A 560 0.27 14.17 3.00
C PRO A 560 1.81 14.11 3.04
N PRO A 561 2.51 15.17 2.63
CA PRO A 561 3.97 15.23 2.76
C PRO A 561 4.41 15.18 4.24
N LYS A 562 5.54 14.51 4.52
CA LYS A 562 6.18 14.50 5.84
C LYS A 562 6.82 15.85 6.09
N ILE A 563 6.68 16.41 7.28
CA ILE A 563 7.58 17.48 7.72
C ILE A 563 8.78 16.82 8.39
N ILE A 564 9.97 17.00 7.83
CA ILE A 564 11.23 16.52 8.41
C ILE A 564 11.78 17.54 9.41
N SER A 565 11.75 18.82 9.04
CA SER A 565 12.24 19.89 9.91
C SER A 565 11.42 21.15 9.75
N TRP A 566 11.45 21.97 10.79
CA TRP A 566 10.79 23.25 10.86
C TRP A 566 11.74 24.27 11.47
N ARG A 567 11.80 25.47 10.88
CA ARG A 567 12.50 26.60 11.48
C ARG A 567 11.85 27.93 11.14
N GLU A 568 11.90 28.84 12.10
CA GLU A 568 11.73 30.27 11.84
C GLU A 568 13.07 30.83 11.32
N VAL A 569 13.01 31.58 10.23
CA VAL A 569 14.17 32.27 9.65
C VAL A 569 14.14 33.72 10.14
N GLN A 570 15.17 34.11 10.89
CA GLN A 570 15.33 35.47 11.42
C GLN A 570 15.68 36.48 10.34
#